data_AF-A0ABD3J4G6-F1
#
_entry.id   AF-A0ABD3J4G6-F1
#
_cell.length_a   1.000
_cell.length_b   1.000
_cell.length_c   1.000
_cell.angle_alpha   90.00
_cell.angle_beta   90.00
_cell.angle_gamma   90.00
#
_symmetry.space_group_name_H-M   'P 1'
#
loop_
_entity.id
_entity.type
_entity.pdbx_description
1 polymer ?
#
loop_
_entity_poly.entity_id
_entity_poly.type
_entity_poly.pdbx_seq_one_letter_code
_entity_poly.pdbx_strand_id
1 'polypeptide(L)'
;MDRDQHELQFLGFPGVYRESSKIILKWRKIFAQITLALILPLCVVFLAHSLVSHLLTFRIVDHEDDRDYASEGSQSYRDLSHALKKEWVAFWLTMLGYFIFVFIFSLLSTSAVVYTVACIYAAKQITFKKIMSVVPRVWKRLMATFLWTFVTFVAFFVVAVALLIGWVVIVSAFLVGSGLAIAVLVILLILYVVVFVYLTMIWQLASVISVLEDVYGRKAMVKSRRLIKGKMGMSVGCFLGVMLWSALVEGLFECLVVLDLVQGIGIKIAGGLICLLLLLMVVLFDLVVQTVIYFVCKSYHHENIDKSSLSEHLEVYLGDYVPLKANSVQLEQLHV
;
A
#
# COMPACT_ATOMS: atom_id res chain seq x y z
N MET A 1 -8.79 -26.59 5.95
CA MET A 1 -9.43 -25.53 6.77
C MET A 1 -10.73 -25.39 6.06
N ASP A 2 -11.70 -26.17 6.50
CA ASP A 2 -12.81 -26.58 5.65
C ASP A 2 -14.00 -25.70 5.98
N ARG A 3 -13.78 -24.38 5.87
CA ARG A 3 -14.88 -23.43 5.89
C ARG A 3 -15.17 -23.07 4.45
N ASP A 4 -16.38 -23.34 3.99
CA ASP A 4 -16.75 -23.14 2.60
C ASP A 4 -16.71 -21.65 2.25
N GLN A 5 -16.24 -21.33 1.04
CA GLN A 5 -16.12 -19.95 0.55
C GLN A 5 -17.48 -19.23 0.51
N HIS A 6 -18.58 -19.98 0.55
CA HIS A 6 -19.95 -19.48 0.68
C HIS A 6 -20.27 -18.92 2.07
N GLU A 7 -19.54 -19.30 3.13
CA GLU A 7 -19.70 -18.71 4.46
C GLU A 7 -18.93 -17.39 4.64
N LEU A 8 -17.97 -17.09 3.75
CA LEU A 8 -17.19 -15.86 3.82
C LEU A 8 -18.07 -14.61 3.67
N GLN A 9 -19.18 -14.69 2.95
CA GLN A 9 -20.11 -13.57 2.79
C GLN A 9 -20.77 -13.13 4.10
N PHE A 10 -20.81 -13.97 5.14
CA PHE A 10 -21.40 -13.63 6.44
C PHE A 10 -20.38 -13.06 7.43
N LEU A 11 -19.10 -12.99 7.06
CA LEU A 11 -18.11 -12.34 7.89
C LEU A 11 -18.45 -10.86 8.04
N GLY A 12 -18.60 -10.43 9.29
CA GLY A 12 -18.53 -9.04 9.71
C GLY A 12 -17.10 -8.60 10.03
N PHE A 13 -16.94 -7.35 10.44
CA PHE A 13 -15.66 -6.72 10.79
C PHE A 13 -14.75 -7.57 11.71
N PRO A 14 -15.19 -8.05 12.89
CA PRO A 14 -14.33 -8.84 13.77
C PRO A 14 -14.03 -10.23 13.20
N GLY A 15 -14.92 -10.73 12.34
CA GLY A 15 -14.74 -12.00 11.65
C GLY A 15 -13.56 -11.95 10.67
N VAL A 16 -13.42 -10.87 9.91
CA VAL A 16 -12.31 -10.67 8.95
C VAL A 16 -10.97 -10.68 9.67
N TYR A 17 -10.85 -9.95 10.79
CA TYR A 17 -9.61 -9.96 11.58
C TYR A 17 -9.32 -11.31 12.20
N ARG A 18 -10.33 -11.96 12.81
CA ARG A 18 -10.16 -13.29 13.39
C ARG A 18 -9.71 -14.31 12.34
N GLU A 19 -10.25 -14.24 11.14
CA GLU A 19 -9.85 -15.13 10.04
C GLU A 19 -8.41 -14.84 9.58
N SER A 20 -8.08 -13.56 9.41
CA SER A 20 -6.73 -13.13 9.02
C SER A 20 -5.68 -13.59 10.03
N SER A 21 -5.94 -13.40 11.33
CA SER A 21 -5.06 -13.89 12.40
C SER A 21 -4.92 -15.42 12.39
N LYS A 22 -6.02 -16.16 12.19
CA LYS A 22 -5.97 -17.63 12.07
C LYS A 22 -5.11 -18.09 10.91
N ILE A 23 -5.24 -17.45 9.74
CA ILE A 23 -4.44 -17.78 8.54
C ILE A 23 -2.95 -17.56 8.82
N ILE A 24 -2.60 -16.39 9.39
CA ILE A 24 -1.21 -16.04 9.71
C ILE A 24 -0.62 -17.01 10.72
N LEU A 25 -1.33 -17.31 11.81
CA LEU A 25 -0.86 -18.21 12.87
C LEU A 25 -0.68 -19.65 12.36
N LYS A 26 -1.63 -20.14 11.54
CA LYS A 26 -1.58 -21.50 10.99
C LYS A 26 -0.40 -21.71 10.05
N TRP A 27 -0.08 -20.70 9.23
CA TRP A 27 0.98 -20.77 8.23
C TRP A 27 2.20 -19.91 8.57
N ARG A 28 2.43 -19.70 9.88
CA ARG A 28 3.47 -18.78 10.40
C ARG A 28 4.85 -19.00 9.82
N LYS A 29 5.23 -20.24 9.48
CA LYS A 29 6.56 -20.55 8.94
C LYS A 29 6.77 -19.95 7.55
N ILE A 30 5.76 -20.03 6.68
CA ILE A 30 5.82 -19.46 5.33
C ILE A 30 5.73 -17.94 5.40
N PHE A 31 4.80 -17.42 6.20
CA PHE A 31 4.68 -15.98 6.37
C PHE A 31 5.95 -15.36 6.99
N ALA A 32 6.58 -16.00 7.97
CA ALA A 32 7.85 -15.53 8.52
C ALA A 32 8.97 -15.47 7.46
N GLN A 33 9.03 -16.44 6.54
CA GLN A 33 9.99 -16.40 5.43
C GLN A 33 9.72 -15.25 4.46
N ILE A 34 8.44 -15.00 4.12
CA ILE A 34 8.03 -13.87 3.28
C ILE A 34 8.34 -12.54 3.98
N THR A 35 7.99 -12.44 5.26
CA THR A 35 8.25 -11.25 6.08
C THR A 35 9.73 -10.96 6.13
N LEU A 36 10.58 -11.95 6.42
CA LEU A 36 12.02 -11.76 6.53
C LEU A 36 12.67 -11.43 5.18
N ALA A 37 12.18 -11.99 4.07
CA ALA A 37 12.76 -11.78 2.75
C ALA A 37 12.30 -10.49 2.05
N LEU A 38 11.03 -10.07 2.25
CA LEU A 38 10.42 -8.99 1.47
C LEU A 38 9.89 -7.84 2.34
N ILE A 39 9.24 -8.13 3.47
CA ILE A 39 8.63 -7.09 4.32
C ILE A 39 9.70 -6.42 5.21
N LEU A 40 10.69 -7.18 5.66
CA LEU A 40 11.81 -6.69 6.46
C LEU A 40 12.62 -5.61 5.73
N PRO A 41 13.15 -5.85 4.52
CA PRO A 41 13.85 -4.80 3.79
C PRO A 41 12.95 -3.60 3.48
N LEU A 42 11.67 -3.83 3.21
CA LEU A 42 10.69 -2.76 3.00
C LEU A 42 10.56 -1.85 4.24
N CYS A 43 10.30 -2.42 5.40
CA CYS A 43 10.10 -1.66 6.64
C CYS A 43 11.38 -0.99 7.14
N VAL A 44 12.53 -1.66 7.01
CA VAL A 44 13.83 -1.06 7.36
C VAL A 44 14.09 0.18 6.51
N VAL A 45 13.86 0.09 5.20
CA VAL A 45 14.06 1.25 4.31
C VAL A 45 13.03 2.33 4.56
N PHE A 46 11.78 1.98 4.84
CA PHE A 46 10.74 2.95 5.18
C PHE A 46 11.07 3.75 6.46
N LEU A 47 11.52 3.07 7.53
CA LEU A 47 11.95 3.72 8.77
C LEU A 47 13.28 4.47 8.61
N ALA A 48 14.20 3.97 7.81
CA ALA A 48 15.44 4.69 7.51
C ALA A 48 15.15 5.98 6.73
N HIS A 49 14.19 5.93 5.82
CA HIS A 49 13.77 7.10 5.05
C HIS A 49 13.20 8.20 5.96
N SER A 50 12.36 7.87 6.94
CA SER A 50 11.82 8.90 7.85
C SER A 50 12.91 9.56 8.70
N LEU A 51 13.95 8.83 9.10
CA LEU A 51 15.12 9.40 9.77
C LEU A 51 15.94 10.32 8.85
N VAL A 52 16.25 9.83 7.64
CA VAL A 52 17.06 10.54 6.66
C VAL A 52 16.34 11.78 6.13
N SER A 53 15.03 11.70 5.90
CA SER A 53 14.23 12.85 5.47
C SER A 53 14.22 13.95 6.52
N HIS A 54 14.09 13.60 7.80
CA HIS A 54 14.06 14.58 8.88
C HIS A 54 15.42 15.27 9.06
N LEU A 55 16.52 14.52 9.01
CA LEU A 55 17.88 15.07 9.11
C LEU A 55 18.25 15.96 7.92
N LEU A 56 17.88 15.55 6.70
CA LEU A 56 18.15 16.32 5.49
C LEU A 56 17.28 17.58 5.42
N THR A 57 15.99 17.50 5.81
CA THR A 57 15.11 18.66 5.84
C THR A 57 15.63 19.70 6.84
N PHE A 58 16.07 19.28 8.04
CA PHE A 58 16.67 20.18 9.02
C PHE A 58 17.91 20.89 8.45
N ARG A 59 18.82 20.14 7.80
CA ARG A 59 20.03 20.69 7.16
C ARG A 59 19.72 21.70 6.06
N ILE A 60 18.72 21.41 5.22
CA ILE A 60 18.31 22.30 4.13
C ILE A 60 17.71 23.59 4.69
N VAL A 61 16.87 23.51 5.72
CA VAL A 61 16.28 24.69 6.38
C VAL A 61 17.36 25.56 7.01
N ASP A 62 18.33 24.96 7.71
CA ASP A 62 19.45 25.67 8.33
C ASP A 62 20.31 26.43 7.30
N HIS A 63 20.62 25.79 6.16
CA HIS A 63 21.35 26.44 5.06
C HIS A 63 20.51 27.48 4.30
N GLU A 64 19.17 27.35 4.29
CA GLU A 64 18.29 28.39 3.75
C GLU A 64 18.22 29.61 4.65
N ASP A 65 18.13 29.42 5.97
CA ASP A 65 18.20 30.52 6.94
C ASP A 65 19.53 31.28 6.79
N ASP A 66 20.67 30.57 6.75
CA ASP A 66 21.99 31.17 6.52
C ASP A 66 22.09 31.94 5.19
N ARG A 67 21.36 31.50 4.15
CA ARG A 67 21.31 32.19 2.86
C ARG A 67 20.53 33.50 2.96
N ASP A 68 19.43 33.52 3.69
CA ASP A 68 18.60 34.71 3.84
C ASP A 68 19.31 35.81 4.65
N TYR A 69 20.26 35.44 5.51
CA TYR A 69 21.16 36.40 6.18
C TYR A 69 22.34 36.87 5.32
N ALA A 70 22.66 36.19 4.22
CA ALA A 70 23.77 36.55 3.34
C ALA A 70 23.37 37.67 2.36
N SER A 71 24.24 38.68 2.19
CA SER A 71 23.97 39.78 1.25
C SER A 71 23.86 39.29 -0.19
N GLU A 72 22.71 39.56 -0.82
CA GLU A 72 22.42 39.25 -2.22
C GLU A 72 23.50 39.85 -3.14
N GLY A 73 24.24 38.97 -3.84
CA GLY A 73 25.32 39.34 -4.76
C GLY A 73 26.74 39.12 -4.22
N SER A 74 26.90 38.74 -2.94
CA SER A 74 28.20 38.33 -2.41
C SER A 74 28.68 37.00 -3.01
N GLN A 75 30.00 36.77 -3.02
CA GLN A 75 30.58 35.47 -3.43
C GLN A 75 30.04 34.32 -2.56
N SER A 76 29.86 34.58 -1.26
CA SER A 76 29.26 33.66 -0.28
C SER A 76 27.84 33.23 -0.69
N TYR A 77 26.99 34.18 -1.12
CA TYR A 77 25.64 33.88 -1.59
C TYR A 77 25.64 32.94 -2.82
N ARG A 78 26.54 33.19 -3.78
CA ARG A 78 26.66 32.36 -4.99
C ARG A 78 27.13 30.95 -4.66
N ASP A 79 28.13 30.82 -3.81
CA ASP A 79 28.68 29.52 -3.39
C ASP A 79 27.64 28.72 -2.59
N LEU A 80 26.91 29.37 -1.67
CA LEU A 80 25.83 28.76 -0.89
C LEU A 80 24.65 28.35 -1.78
N SER A 81 24.26 29.17 -2.77
CA SER A 81 23.21 28.82 -3.73
C SER A 81 23.55 27.60 -4.59
N HIS A 82 24.82 27.45 -4.96
CA HIS A 82 25.29 26.31 -5.74
C HIS A 82 25.38 25.05 -4.87
N ALA A 83 25.85 25.18 -3.63
CA ALA A 83 25.83 24.11 -2.64
C ALA A 83 24.40 23.61 -2.38
N LEU A 84 23.45 24.52 -2.11
CA LEU A 84 22.03 24.21 -1.91
C LEU A 84 21.41 23.51 -3.12
N LYS A 85 21.65 24.00 -4.35
CA LYS A 85 21.15 23.31 -5.56
C LYS A 85 21.69 21.88 -5.67
N LYS A 86 22.99 21.68 -5.38
CA LYS A 86 23.61 20.37 -5.42
C LYS A 86 23.05 19.44 -4.33
N GLU A 87 22.85 19.95 -3.11
CA GLU A 87 22.26 19.21 -2.00
C GLU A 87 20.81 18.82 -2.27
N TRP A 88 20.02 19.74 -2.82
CA TRP A 88 18.66 19.47 -3.27
C TRP A 88 18.61 18.41 -4.39
N VAL A 89 19.51 18.47 -5.37
CA VAL A 89 19.63 17.41 -6.41
C VAL A 89 19.99 16.06 -5.80
N ALA A 90 20.97 16.02 -4.89
CA ALA A 90 21.34 14.80 -4.19
C ALA A 90 20.19 14.26 -3.34
N PHE A 91 19.44 15.14 -2.66
CA PHE A 91 18.24 14.82 -1.91
C PHE A 91 17.18 14.18 -2.81
N TRP A 92 16.80 14.83 -3.91
CA TRP A 92 15.79 14.29 -4.83
C TRP A 92 16.19 12.94 -5.43
N LEU A 93 17.47 12.77 -5.79
CA LEU A 93 17.96 11.52 -6.36
C LEU A 93 17.96 10.39 -5.32
N THR A 94 18.32 10.71 -4.08
CA THR A 94 18.23 9.80 -2.93
C THR A 94 16.78 9.41 -2.64
N MET A 95 15.87 10.39 -2.62
CA MET A 95 14.43 10.16 -2.43
C MET A 95 13.83 9.31 -3.54
N LEU A 96 14.22 9.56 -4.79
CA LEU A 96 13.79 8.74 -5.93
C LEU A 96 14.29 7.29 -5.79
N GLY A 97 15.55 7.09 -5.41
CA GLY A 97 16.10 5.77 -5.15
C GLY A 97 15.35 5.02 -4.05
N TYR A 98 15.07 5.69 -2.92
CA TYR A 98 14.27 5.13 -1.83
C TYR A 98 12.85 4.77 -2.29
N PHE A 99 12.18 5.68 -3.00
CA PHE A 99 10.84 5.45 -3.52
C PHE A 99 10.80 4.23 -4.45
N ILE A 100 11.76 4.10 -5.37
CA ILE A 100 11.86 2.94 -6.27
C ILE A 100 12.08 1.65 -5.48
N PHE A 101 12.94 1.67 -4.46
CA PHE A 101 13.19 0.48 -3.64
C PHE A 101 11.94 0.05 -2.87
N VAL A 102 11.32 0.96 -2.13
CA VAL A 102 10.07 0.72 -1.39
C VAL A 102 8.98 0.23 -2.34
N PHE A 103 8.89 0.84 -3.52
CA PHE A 103 7.95 0.45 -4.55
C PHE A 103 8.17 -1.00 -4.99
N ILE A 104 9.39 -1.39 -5.37
CA ILE A 104 9.70 -2.77 -5.78
C ILE A 104 9.33 -3.75 -4.67
N PHE A 105 9.82 -3.54 -3.44
CA PHE A 105 9.59 -4.48 -2.34
C PHE A 105 8.13 -4.54 -1.90
N SER A 106 7.40 -3.41 -1.93
CA SER A 106 5.96 -3.38 -1.68
C SER A 106 5.21 -4.26 -2.68
N LEU A 107 5.52 -4.12 -3.98
CA LEU A 107 4.91 -4.92 -5.04
C LEU A 107 5.23 -6.42 -4.91
N LEU A 108 6.49 -6.76 -4.61
CA LEU A 108 6.90 -8.14 -4.38
C LEU A 108 6.21 -8.73 -3.14
N SER A 109 6.10 -7.96 -2.06
CA SER A 109 5.41 -8.36 -0.83
C SER A 109 3.92 -8.61 -1.05
N THR A 110 3.22 -7.64 -1.67
CA THR A 110 1.79 -7.78 -1.98
C THR A 110 1.54 -9.02 -2.82
N SER A 111 2.30 -9.21 -3.90
CA SER A 111 2.14 -10.40 -4.74
C SER A 111 2.42 -11.71 -4.00
N ALA A 112 3.49 -11.79 -3.19
CA ALA A 112 3.83 -12.98 -2.41
C ALA A 112 2.75 -13.33 -1.37
N VAL A 113 2.29 -12.34 -0.60
CA VAL A 113 1.27 -12.55 0.46
C VAL A 113 -0.08 -12.91 -0.16
N VAL A 114 -0.54 -12.14 -1.15
CA VAL A 114 -1.83 -12.37 -1.82
C VAL A 114 -1.85 -13.75 -2.50
N TYR A 115 -0.78 -14.13 -3.20
CA TYR A 115 -0.65 -15.44 -3.83
C TYR A 115 -0.63 -16.58 -2.79
N THR A 116 0.04 -16.37 -1.65
CA THR A 116 0.07 -17.34 -0.55
C THR A 116 -1.31 -17.57 0.03
N VAL A 117 -2.04 -16.49 0.33
CA VAL A 117 -3.42 -16.57 0.85
C VAL A 117 -4.33 -17.26 -0.17
N ALA A 118 -4.22 -16.95 -1.46
CA ALA A 118 -4.98 -17.65 -2.50
C ALA A 118 -4.67 -19.15 -2.58
N CYS A 119 -3.40 -19.55 -2.46
CA CYS A 119 -3.04 -20.98 -2.39
C CYS A 119 -3.63 -21.67 -1.15
N ILE A 120 -3.70 -20.98 -0.01
CA ILE A 120 -4.33 -21.50 1.22
C ILE A 120 -5.82 -21.75 0.97
N TYR A 121 -6.53 -20.82 0.34
CA TYR A 121 -7.94 -20.97 -0.01
C TYR A 121 -8.18 -22.04 -1.08
N ALA A 122 -7.25 -22.22 -2.02
CA ALA A 122 -7.28 -23.28 -3.03
C ALA A 122 -6.78 -24.64 -2.52
N ALA A 123 -6.42 -24.77 -1.23
CA ALA A 123 -5.87 -25.98 -0.62
C ALA A 123 -4.65 -26.57 -1.36
N LYS A 124 -3.82 -25.73 -1.99
CA LYS A 124 -2.62 -26.16 -2.72
C LYS A 124 -1.40 -26.30 -1.81
N GLN A 125 -0.46 -27.17 -2.22
CA GLN A 125 0.88 -27.27 -1.62
C GLN A 125 1.64 -25.95 -1.82
N ILE A 126 2.03 -25.33 -0.69
CA ILE A 126 2.69 -24.03 -0.64
C ILE A 126 4.16 -24.23 -0.34
N THR A 127 5.03 -23.66 -1.16
CA THR A 127 6.47 -23.65 -0.90
C THR A 127 7.03 -22.28 -1.24
N PHE A 128 7.92 -21.75 -0.39
CA PHE A 128 8.52 -20.43 -0.57
C PHE A 128 9.20 -20.26 -1.94
N LYS A 129 9.94 -21.28 -2.40
CA LYS A 129 10.58 -21.31 -3.73
C LYS A 129 9.57 -21.13 -4.87
N LYS A 130 8.39 -21.73 -4.73
CA LYS A 130 7.28 -21.68 -5.70
C LYS A 130 6.66 -20.28 -5.76
N ILE A 131 6.53 -19.63 -4.61
CA ILE A 131 6.01 -18.25 -4.52
C ILE A 131 7.00 -17.30 -5.19
N MET A 132 8.29 -17.41 -4.86
CA MET A 132 9.32 -16.51 -5.38
C MET A 132 9.54 -16.65 -6.90
N SER A 133 9.24 -17.80 -7.51
CA SER A 133 9.30 -17.95 -8.97
C SER A 133 8.11 -17.33 -9.70
N VAL A 134 6.96 -17.21 -9.03
CA VAL A 134 5.73 -16.62 -9.61
C VAL A 134 5.74 -15.10 -9.51
N VAL A 135 6.27 -14.56 -8.41
CA VAL A 135 6.31 -13.12 -8.10
C VAL A 135 6.82 -12.24 -9.28
N PRO A 136 7.93 -12.57 -9.98
CA PRO A 136 8.42 -11.77 -11.11
C PRO A 136 7.44 -11.73 -12.30
N ARG A 137 6.60 -12.77 -12.46
CA ARG A 137 5.64 -12.88 -13.57
C ARG A 137 4.42 -11.97 -13.34
N VAL A 138 3.93 -11.89 -12.10
CA VAL A 138 2.81 -11.01 -11.71
C VAL A 138 3.23 -9.55 -11.53
N TRP A 139 4.52 -9.29 -11.27
CA TRP A 139 5.00 -7.95 -10.95
C TRP A 139 4.73 -6.92 -12.07
N LYS A 140 4.87 -7.28 -13.35
CA LYS A 140 4.60 -6.35 -14.47
C LYS A 140 3.15 -5.85 -14.50
N ARG A 141 2.19 -6.74 -14.21
CA ARG A 141 0.76 -6.41 -14.17
C ARG A 141 0.46 -5.50 -12.99
N LEU A 142 0.99 -5.86 -11.82
CA LEU A 142 0.87 -5.07 -10.60
C LEU A 142 1.49 -3.68 -10.74
N MET A 143 2.64 -3.58 -11.41
CA MET A 143 3.31 -2.32 -11.74
C MET A 143 2.41 -1.40 -12.58
N ALA A 144 1.71 -1.93 -13.58
CA ALA A 144 0.77 -1.15 -14.37
C ALA A 144 -0.42 -0.63 -13.54
N THR A 145 -0.94 -1.44 -12.62
CA THR A 145 -1.97 -1.03 -11.66
C THR A 145 -1.46 0.09 -10.77
N PHE A 146 -0.27 -0.07 -10.18
CA PHE A 146 0.32 0.94 -9.32
C PHE A 146 0.61 2.25 -10.06
N LEU A 147 1.15 2.21 -11.29
CA LEU A 147 1.38 3.42 -12.08
C LEU A 147 0.08 4.19 -12.32
N TRP A 148 -1.01 3.48 -12.63
CA TRP A 148 -2.30 4.14 -12.81
C TRP A 148 -2.82 4.77 -11.51
N THR A 149 -2.62 4.08 -10.39
CA THR A 149 -2.96 4.61 -9.08
C THR A 149 -2.11 5.82 -8.73
N PHE A 150 -0.80 5.78 -9.00
CA PHE A 150 0.12 6.90 -8.78
C PHE A 150 -0.33 8.14 -9.55
N VAL A 151 -0.68 8.00 -10.82
CA VAL A 151 -1.27 9.08 -11.63
C VAL A 151 -2.55 9.62 -11.00
N THR A 152 -3.39 8.73 -10.45
CA THR A 152 -4.65 9.13 -9.77
C THR A 152 -4.37 9.92 -8.49
N PHE A 153 -3.37 9.52 -7.68
CA PHE A 153 -2.96 10.26 -6.48
C PHE A 153 -2.35 11.61 -6.83
N VAL A 154 -1.50 11.69 -7.86
CA VAL A 154 -0.94 12.96 -8.34
C VAL A 154 -2.04 13.89 -8.80
N ALA A 155 -3.01 13.41 -9.58
CA ALA A 155 -4.15 14.22 -10.01
C ALA A 155 -4.98 14.72 -8.81
N PHE A 156 -5.25 13.85 -7.83
CA PHE A 156 -5.95 14.23 -6.60
C PHE A 156 -5.18 15.30 -5.82
N PHE A 157 -3.87 15.15 -5.67
CA PHE A 157 -3.01 16.11 -4.98
C PHE A 157 -3.01 17.47 -5.69
N VAL A 158 -2.84 17.50 -7.01
CA VAL A 158 -2.88 18.74 -7.81
C VAL A 158 -4.22 19.46 -7.63
N VAL A 159 -5.34 18.73 -7.68
CA VAL A 159 -6.68 19.30 -7.45
C VAL A 159 -6.81 19.84 -6.04
N ALA A 160 -6.35 19.11 -5.02
CA ALA A 160 -6.40 19.56 -3.63
C ALA A 160 -5.60 20.86 -3.43
N VAL A 161 -4.38 20.94 -3.98
CA VAL A 161 -3.55 22.15 -3.94
C VAL A 161 -4.23 23.31 -4.66
N ALA A 162 -4.79 23.09 -5.86
CA ALA A 162 -5.52 24.13 -6.59
C ALA A 162 -6.74 24.65 -5.79
N LEU A 163 -7.49 23.76 -5.13
CA LEU A 163 -8.61 24.13 -4.26
C LEU A 163 -8.14 24.94 -3.04
N LEU A 164 -7.01 24.56 -2.43
CA LEU A 164 -6.42 25.31 -1.32
C LEU A 164 -5.95 26.70 -1.75
N ILE A 165 -5.29 26.83 -2.90
CA ILE A 165 -4.86 28.13 -3.44
C ILE A 165 -6.08 29.01 -3.74
N GLY A 166 -7.08 28.47 -4.43
CA GLY A 166 -8.33 29.19 -4.72
C GLY A 166 -9.03 29.64 -3.44
N TRP A 167 -9.06 28.78 -2.42
CA TRP A 167 -9.59 29.11 -1.10
C TRP A 167 -8.85 30.28 -0.44
N VAL A 168 -7.51 30.26 -0.42
CA VAL A 168 -6.68 31.35 0.15
C VAL A 168 -6.93 32.68 -0.58
N VAL A 169 -7.02 32.65 -1.92
CA VAL A 169 -7.30 33.84 -2.74
C VAL A 169 -8.69 34.43 -2.43
N ILE A 170 -9.70 33.58 -2.23
CA ILE A 170 -11.06 34.04 -1.90
C ILE A 170 -11.07 34.69 -0.52
N VAL A 171 -10.42 34.08 0.48
CA VAL A 171 -10.37 34.65 1.83
C VAL A 171 -9.65 36.00 1.83
N SER A 172 -8.55 36.12 1.10
CA SER A 172 -7.77 37.37 1.02
C SER A 172 -8.50 38.47 0.24
N ALA A 173 -9.23 38.13 -0.82
CA ALA A 173 -9.94 39.10 -1.65
C ALA A 173 -11.25 39.62 -1.02
N PHE A 174 -11.99 38.77 -0.28
CA PHE A 174 -13.35 39.09 0.17
C PHE A 174 -13.47 39.47 1.66
N LEU A 175 -12.36 39.67 2.38
CA LEU A 175 -12.36 39.96 3.83
C LEU A 175 -13.32 39.03 4.61
N VAL A 176 -13.31 37.74 4.25
CA VAL A 176 -14.18 36.74 4.88
C VAL A 176 -13.89 36.70 6.37
N GLY A 177 -14.93 36.78 7.22
CA GLY A 177 -14.77 36.70 8.66
C GLY A 177 -13.99 35.44 9.07
N SER A 178 -13.01 35.60 9.96
CA SER A 178 -12.04 34.54 10.31
C SER A 178 -12.69 33.21 10.70
N GLY A 179 -13.84 33.26 11.39
CA GLY A 179 -14.60 32.07 11.77
C GLY A 179 -15.14 31.28 10.58
N LEU A 180 -15.73 31.93 9.58
CA LEU A 180 -16.20 31.27 8.36
C LEU A 180 -15.02 30.72 7.55
N ALA A 181 -13.91 31.43 7.53
CA ALA A 181 -12.74 30.99 6.81
C ALA A 181 -12.15 29.68 7.42
N ILE A 182 -12.03 29.64 8.74
CA ILE A 182 -11.57 28.44 9.44
C ILE A 182 -12.56 27.28 9.25
N ALA A 183 -13.87 27.54 9.33
CA ALA A 183 -14.89 26.50 9.15
C ALA A 183 -14.81 25.83 7.76
N VAL A 184 -14.67 26.61 6.69
CA VAL A 184 -14.54 26.06 5.33
C VAL A 184 -13.22 25.31 5.16
N LEU A 185 -12.12 25.82 5.71
CA LEU A 185 -10.83 25.12 5.69
C LEU A 185 -10.93 23.73 6.36
N VAL A 186 -11.59 23.65 7.52
CA VAL A 186 -11.83 22.37 8.22
C VAL A 186 -12.67 21.42 7.36
N ILE A 187 -13.73 21.92 6.71
CA ILE A 187 -14.56 21.10 5.81
C ILE A 187 -13.74 20.57 4.63
N LEU A 188 -12.92 21.42 3.99
CA LEU A 188 -12.04 21.02 2.90
C LEU A 188 -11.02 19.97 3.35
N LEU A 189 -10.46 20.11 4.54
CA LEU A 189 -9.53 19.15 5.13
C LEU A 189 -10.21 17.80 5.38
N ILE A 190 -11.42 17.80 5.96
CA ILE A 190 -12.20 16.58 6.18
C ILE A 190 -12.50 15.89 4.84
N LEU A 191 -12.94 16.65 3.84
CA LEU A 191 -13.20 16.12 2.50
C LEU A 191 -11.95 15.51 1.88
N TYR A 192 -10.80 16.18 1.99
CA TYR A 192 -9.52 15.68 1.53
C TYR A 192 -9.17 14.34 2.18
N VAL A 193 -9.26 14.25 3.51
CA VAL A 193 -8.96 13.01 4.25
C VAL A 193 -9.91 11.88 3.83
N VAL A 194 -11.21 12.15 3.71
CA VAL A 194 -12.20 11.14 3.30
C VAL A 194 -11.90 10.61 1.90
N VAL A 195 -11.62 11.49 0.94
CA VAL A 195 -11.29 11.08 -0.43
C VAL A 195 -9.96 10.33 -0.47
N PHE A 196 -8.96 10.77 0.29
CA PHE A 196 -7.67 10.10 0.39
C PHE A 196 -7.81 8.66 0.92
N VAL A 197 -8.53 8.47 2.03
CA VAL A 197 -8.82 7.14 2.59
C VAL A 197 -9.59 6.26 1.60
N TYR A 198 -10.54 6.84 0.86
CA TYR A 198 -11.28 6.10 -0.16
C TYR A 198 -10.39 5.64 -1.32
N LEU A 199 -9.49 6.51 -1.79
CA LEU A 199 -8.54 6.18 -2.86
C LEU A 199 -7.53 5.12 -2.42
N THR A 200 -7.01 5.19 -1.20
CA THR A 200 -6.08 4.18 -0.66
C THR A 200 -6.76 2.82 -0.51
N MET A 201 -8.01 2.77 -0.04
CA MET A 201 -8.79 1.53 0.03
C MET A 201 -9.00 0.92 -1.36
N ILE A 202 -9.40 1.71 -2.36
CA ILE A 202 -9.58 1.25 -3.75
C ILE A 202 -8.27 0.73 -4.32
N TRP A 203 -7.17 1.44 -4.05
CA TRP A 203 -5.84 1.08 -4.53
C TRP A 203 -5.37 -0.26 -3.98
N GLN A 204 -5.48 -0.45 -2.66
CA GLN A 204 -5.06 -1.68 -2.00
C GLN A 204 -5.84 -2.88 -2.53
N LEU A 205 -7.16 -2.75 -2.65
CA LEU A 205 -7.98 -3.81 -3.22
C LEU A 205 -7.69 -4.04 -4.71
N ALA A 206 -7.44 -2.99 -5.50
CA ALA A 206 -7.05 -3.12 -6.90
C ALA A 206 -5.70 -3.85 -7.07
N SER A 207 -4.78 -3.65 -6.13
CA SER A 207 -3.50 -4.36 -6.10
C SER A 207 -3.72 -5.85 -5.87
N VAL A 208 -4.59 -6.24 -4.93
CA VAL A 208 -5.00 -7.63 -4.71
C VAL A 208 -5.65 -8.23 -5.96
N ILE A 209 -6.60 -7.52 -6.59
CA ILE A 209 -7.28 -7.96 -7.83
C ILE A 209 -6.26 -8.18 -8.95
N SER A 210 -5.30 -7.27 -9.10
CA SER A 210 -4.28 -7.36 -10.15
C SER A 210 -3.31 -8.54 -9.98
N VAL A 211 -3.19 -9.11 -8.77
CA VAL A 211 -2.43 -10.36 -8.54
C VAL A 211 -3.29 -11.58 -8.85
N LEU A 212 -4.56 -11.55 -8.42
CA LEU A 212 -5.44 -12.72 -8.44
C LEU A 212 -6.23 -12.90 -9.73
N GLU A 213 -6.34 -11.86 -10.54
CA GLU A 213 -7.09 -11.87 -11.79
C GLU A 213 -6.23 -11.29 -12.93
N ASP A 214 -6.56 -11.64 -14.18
CA ASP A 214 -5.93 -11.06 -15.37
C ASP A 214 -6.53 -9.67 -15.71
N VAL A 215 -6.72 -8.84 -14.68
CA VAL A 215 -7.29 -7.50 -14.79
C VAL A 215 -6.36 -6.53 -14.05
N TYR A 216 -5.77 -5.59 -14.78
CA TYR A 216 -4.77 -4.65 -14.25
C TYR A 216 -5.07 -3.20 -14.66
N GLY A 217 -4.35 -2.24 -14.07
CA GLY A 217 -4.47 -0.82 -14.39
C GLY A 217 -5.83 -0.22 -14.00
N ARG A 218 -6.37 0.62 -14.89
CA ARG A 218 -7.73 1.20 -14.77
C ARG A 218 -8.81 0.17 -14.51
N LYS A 219 -8.75 -0.97 -15.21
CA LYS A 219 -9.81 -1.98 -15.13
C LYS A 219 -9.87 -2.58 -13.72
N ALA A 220 -8.71 -2.77 -13.08
CA ALA A 220 -8.62 -3.24 -11.69
C ALA A 220 -9.22 -2.23 -10.70
N MET A 221 -8.92 -0.94 -10.86
CA MET A 221 -9.48 0.14 -10.03
C MET A 221 -11.00 0.27 -10.16
N VAL A 222 -11.55 0.14 -11.37
CA VAL A 222 -13.01 0.15 -11.58
C VAL A 222 -13.64 -1.11 -10.99
N LYS A 223 -12.96 -2.26 -11.09
CA LYS A 223 -13.44 -3.50 -10.48
C LYS A 223 -13.42 -3.45 -8.95
N SER A 224 -12.35 -2.94 -8.33
CA SER A 224 -12.29 -2.79 -6.86
C SER A 224 -13.41 -1.90 -6.34
N ARG A 225 -13.69 -0.78 -7.01
CA ARG A 225 -14.82 0.10 -6.68
C ARG A 225 -16.17 -0.61 -6.74
N ARG A 226 -16.38 -1.48 -7.73
CA ARG A 226 -17.62 -2.26 -7.87
C ARG A 226 -17.74 -3.33 -6.78
N LEU A 227 -16.65 -4.02 -6.46
CA LEU A 227 -16.64 -5.08 -5.42
C LEU A 227 -16.91 -4.55 -4.01
N ILE A 228 -16.39 -3.36 -3.68
CA ILE A 228 -16.63 -2.73 -2.36
C ILE A 228 -18.08 -2.26 -2.22
N LYS A 229 -18.75 -1.97 -3.35
CA LYS A 229 -20.15 -1.53 -3.37
C LYS A 229 -21.04 -2.64 -2.81
N GLY A 230 -21.80 -2.34 -1.76
CA GLY A 230 -22.67 -3.29 -1.03
C GLY A 230 -22.17 -3.67 0.36
N LYS A 231 -20.85 -3.68 0.60
CA LYS A 231 -20.25 -4.00 1.91
C LYS A 231 -19.24 -2.97 2.39
N MET A 232 -19.43 -1.73 1.98
CA MET A 232 -18.51 -0.62 2.20
C MET A 232 -18.22 -0.36 3.69
N GLY A 233 -19.23 -0.42 4.56
CA GLY A 233 -19.06 -0.15 6.00
C GLY A 233 -18.04 -1.08 6.67
N MET A 234 -18.09 -2.38 6.36
CA MET A 234 -17.10 -3.32 6.89
C MET A 234 -15.71 -3.10 6.29
N SER A 235 -15.61 -2.93 4.97
CA SER A 235 -14.33 -2.72 4.29
C SER A 235 -13.64 -1.45 4.81
N VAL A 236 -14.39 -0.37 4.97
CA VAL A 236 -13.92 0.91 5.53
C VAL A 236 -13.50 0.73 6.98
N GLY A 237 -14.31 0.05 7.81
CA GLY A 237 -13.96 -0.21 9.20
C GLY A 237 -12.64 -1.00 9.34
N CYS A 238 -12.49 -2.10 8.60
CA CYS A 238 -11.25 -2.90 8.61
C CYS A 238 -10.05 -2.07 8.13
N PHE A 239 -10.20 -1.36 7.01
CA PHE A 239 -9.10 -0.56 6.47
C PHE A 239 -8.68 0.56 7.43
N LEU A 240 -9.65 1.30 8.00
CA LEU A 240 -9.39 2.34 8.99
C LEU A 240 -8.70 1.77 10.24
N GLY A 241 -9.13 0.61 10.73
CA GLY A 241 -8.50 -0.01 11.90
C GLY A 241 -7.03 -0.35 11.67
N VAL A 242 -6.68 -0.91 10.51
CA VAL A 242 -5.29 -1.20 10.15
C VAL A 242 -4.49 0.09 9.93
N MET A 243 -5.08 1.07 9.24
CA MET A 243 -4.44 2.37 8.99
C MET A 243 -4.13 3.13 10.28
N LEU A 244 -5.09 3.17 11.23
CA LEU A 244 -4.90 3.79 12.54
C LEU A 244 -3.76 3.12 13.31
N TRP A 245 -3.68 1.80 13.26
CA TRP A 245 -2.64 1.06 13.94
C TRP A 245 -1.27 1.24 13.29
N SER A 246 -1.18 1.33 11.95
CA SER A 246 0.06 1.71 11.26
C SER A 246 0.51 3.11 11.66
N ALA A 247 -0.39 4.09 11.63
CA ALA A 247 -0.10 5.47 12.00
C ALA A 247 0.35 5.58 13.48
N LEU A 248 -0.23 4.77 14.38
CA LEU A 248 0.20 4.72 15.78
C LEU A 248 1.65 4.20 15.90
N VAL A 249 2.00 3.14 15.19
CA VAL A 249 3.38 2.58 15.22
C VAL A 249 4.38 3.57 14.62
N GLU A 250 4.02 4.24 13.53
CA GLU A 250 4.85 5.27 12.90
C GLU A 250 5.04 6.48 13.82
N GLY A 251 3.96 7.00 14.41
CA GLY A 251 4.04 8.10 15.37
C GLY A 251 4.83 7.74 16.64
N LEU A 252 4.71 6.50 17.13
CA LEU A 252 5.54 6.01 18.23
C LEU A 252 7.03 5.97 17.85
N PHE A 253 7.35 5.54 16.62
CA PHE A 253 8.72 5.54 16.12
C PHE A 253 9.28 6.96 16.01
N GLU A 254 8.52 7.90 15.45
CA GLU A 254 8.92 9.31 15.35
C GLU A 254 9.15 9.92 16.74
N CYS A 255 8.22 9.73 17.68
CA CYS A 255 8.38 10.24 19.05
C CYS A 255 9.60 9.65 19.77
N LEU A 256 9.84 8.34 19.66
CA LEU A 256 10.92 7.67 20.39
C LEU A 256 12.30 7.86 19.76
N VAL A 257 12.37 7.84 18.43
CA VAL A 257 13.65 7.79 17.70
C VAL A 257 14.01 9.15 17.11
N VAL A 258 13.05 9.90 16.59
CA VAL A 258 13.28 11.17 15.87
C VAL A 258 13.23 12.38 16.81
N LEU A 259 12.20 12.48 17.66
CA LEU A 259 11.99 13.62 18.57
C LEU A 259 12.82 13.55 19.87
N ASP A 260 13.64 12.51 20.03
CA ASP A 260 14.57 12.33 21.16
C ASP A 260 13.93 12.48 22.56
N LEU A 261 12.65 12.10 22.69
CA LEU A 261 11.88 12.29 23.93
C LEU A 261 12.42 11.49 25.13
N VAL A 262 13.26 10.48 24.89
CA VAL A 262 13.81 9.59 25.92
C VAL A 262 15.33 9.63 25.89
N GLN A 263 15.94 9.97 27.02
CA GLN A 263 17.39 9.99 27.19
C GLN A 263 17.93 8.56 27.33
N GLY A 264 18.64 8.08 26.31
CA GLY A 264 19.37 6.81 26.35
C GLY A 264 19.43 6.11 25.00
N ILE A 265 20.64 6.03 24.43
CA ILE A 265 20.89 5.40 23.12
C ILE A 265 20.36 3.95 23.08
N GLY A 266 20.53 3.20 24.18
CA GLY A 266 20.01 1.82 24.29
C GLY A 266 18.49 1.73 24.19
N ILE A 267 17.75 2.66 24.81
CA ILE A 267 16.28 2.69 24.77
C ILE A 267 15.80 3.11 23.38
N LYS A 268 16.50 4.03 22.70
CA LYS A 268 16.20 4.43 21.32
C LYS A 268 16.34 3.25 20.34
N ILE A 269 17.45 2.50 20.44
CA ILE A 269 17.68 1.33 19.58
C ILE A 269 16.63 0.25 19.86
N ALA A 270 16.35 -0.03 21.14
CA ALA A 270 15.32 -0.99 21.52
C ALA A 270 13.92 -0.58 21.04
N GLY A 271 13.55 0.69 21.23
CA GLY A 271 12.28 1.25 20.77
C GLY A 271 12.13 1.20 19.26
N GLY A 272 13.18 1.57 18.51
CA GLY A 272 13.21 1.47 17.05
C GLY A 272 13.06 0.01 16.57
N LEU A 273 13.73 -0.95 17.22
CA LEU A 273 13.59 -2.36 16.89
C LEU A 273 12.17 -2.90 17.19
N ILE A 274 11.57 -2.50 18.32
CA ILE A 274 10.19 -2.85 18.65
C ILE A 274 9.23 -2.27 17.61
N CYS A 275 9.39 -1.01 17.23
CA CYS A 275 8.57 -0.36 16.20
C CYS A 275 8.74 -1.05 14.85
N LEU A 276 9.97 -1.43 14.47
CA LEU A 276 10.22 -2.22 13.27
C LEU A 276 9.44 -3.54 13.32
N LEU A 277 9.57 -4.31 14.41
CA LEU A 277 8.86 -5.58 14.57
C LEU A 277 7.33 -5.43 14.51
N LEU A 278 6.80 -4.38 15.13
CA LEU A 278 5.38 -4.05 15.04
C LEU A 278 4.99 -3.73 13.60
N LEU A 279 5.72 -2.85 12.91
CA LEU A 279 5.45 -2.47 11.53
C LEU A 279 5.45 -3.68 10.59
N LEU A 280 6.39 -4.63 10.76
CA LEU A 280 6.40 -5.89 10.00
C LEU A 280 5.09 -6.67 10.17
N MET A 281 4.60 -6.78 11.40
CA MET A 281 3.36 -7.46 11.71
C MET A 281 2.16 -6.72 11.13
N VAL A 282 2.14 -5.39 11.21
CA VAL A 282 1.06 -4.55 10.66
C VAL A 282 0.99 -4.67 9.15
N VAL A 283 2.12 -4.54 8.43
CA VAL A 283 2.16 -4.66 6.97
C VAL A 283 1.73 -6.05 6.51
N LEU A 284 2.20 -7.11 7.18
CA LEU A 284 1.77 -8.48 6.87
C LEU A 284 0.26 -8.64 7.11
N PHE A 285 -0.23 -8.15 8.24
CA PHE A 285 -1.64 -8.25 8.62
C PHE A 285 -2.54 -7.48 7.65
N ASP A 286 -2.14 -6.27 7.25
CA ASP A 286 -2.82 -5.44 6.26
C ASP A 286 -3.02 -6.19 4.94
N LEU A 287 -1.94 -6.74 4.38
CA LEU A 287 -2.00 -7.48 3.12
C LEU A 287 -2.92 -8.72 3.21
N VAL A 288 -2.90 -9.44 4.34
CA VAL A 288 -3.79 -10.59 4.56
C VAL A 288 -5.24 -10.14 4.70
N VAL A 289 -5.51 -9.11 5.51
CA VAL A 289 -6.86 -8.55 5.72
C VAL A 289 -7.46 -8.07 4.40
N GLN A 290 -6.71 -7.35 3.58
CA GLN A 290 -7.16 -6.90 2.27
C GLN A 290 -7.48 -8.07 1.34
N THR A 291 -6.67 -9.12 1.38
CA THR A 291 -6.92 -10.34 0.59
C THR A 291 -8.18 -11.06 1.05
N VAL A 292 -8.43 -11.14 2.36
CA VAL A 292 -9.66 -11.70 2.92
C VAL A 292 -10.87 -10.84 2.55
N ILE A 293 -10.76 -9.50 2.64
CA ILE A 293 -11.83 -8.56 2.21
C ILE A 293 -12.16 -8.78 0.73
N TYR A 294 -11.15 -8.95 -0.13
CA TYR A 294 -11.38 -9.29 -1.53
C TYR A 294 -12.22 -10.55 -1.69
N PHE A 295 -11.87 -11.66 -1.02
CA PHE A 295 -12.65 -12.89 -1.10
C PHE A 295 -14.07 -12.74 -0.52
N VAL A 296 -14.24 -11.97 0.55
CA VAL A 296 -15.56 -11.67 1.14
C VAL A 296 -16.42 -10.85 0.18
N CYS A 297 -15.87 -9.80 -0.42
CA CYS A 297 -16.57 -8.96 -1.40
C CYS A 297 -16.92 -9.75 -2.66
N LYS A 298 -16.00 -10.60 -3.14
CA LYS A 298 -16.24 -11.46 -4.30
C LYS A 298 -17.37 -12.46 -4.04
N SER A 299 -17.38 -13.07 -2.85
CA SER A 299 -18.42 -14.01 -2.41
C SER A 299 -19.78 -13.33 -2.31
N TYR A 300 -19.83 -12.10 -1.79
CA TYR A 300 -21.06 -11.30 -1.68
C TYR A 300 -21.72 -11.00 -3.03
N HIS A 301 -20.93 -10.71 -4.07
CA HIS A 301 -21.45 -10.48 -5.43
C HIS A 301 -21.77 -11.77 -6.19
N HIS A 302 -21.66 -12.94 -5.55
CA HIS A 302 -21.86 -14.25 -6.17
C HIS A 302 -20.98 -14.47 -7.41
N GLU A 303 -19.85 -13.77 -7.52
CA GLU A 303 -18.84 -14.08 -8.53
C GLU A 303 -18.22 -15.43 -8.15
N ASN A 304 -18.24 -16.40 -9.08
CA ASN A 304 -17.74 -17.76 -8.82
C ASN A 304 -16.31 -17.72 -8.25
N ILE A 305 -16.17 -18.14 -6.98
CA ILE A 305 -14.89 -18.44 -6.34
C ILE A 305 -14.73 -19.96 -6.39
N ASP A 306 -14.84 -20.57 -7.58
CA ASP A 306 -14.66 -22.01 -7.64
C ASP A 306 -13.19 -22.31 -7.33
N LYS A 307 -12.93 -23.17 -6.33
CA LYS A 307 -11.58 -23.58 -5.92
C LYS A 307 -10.79 -24.11 -7.12
N SER A 308 -11.49 -24.76 -8.06
CA SER A 308 -10.95 -25.26 -9.32
C SER A 308 -10.43 -24.11 -10.21
N SER A 309 -11.23 -23.06 -10.42
CA SER A 309 -10.87 -21.89 -11.23
C SER A 309 -9.69 -21.10 -10.66
N LEU A 310 -9.65 -20.93 -9.32
CA LEU A 310 -8.54 -20.29 -8.64
C LEU A 310 -7.28 -21.15 -8.73
N SER A 311 -7.44 -22.47 -8.55
CA SER A 311 -6.38 -23.46 -8.72
C SER A 311 -5.78 -23.42 -10.13
N GLU A 312 -6.60 -23.44 -11.17
CA GLU A 312 -6.19 -23.39 -12.57
C GLU A 312 -5.44 -22.08 -12.87
N HIS A 313 -5.95 -20.94 -12.40
CA HIS A 313 -5.28 -19.65 -12.55
C HIS A 313 -3.91 -19.60 -11.86
N LEU A 314 -3.78 -20.19 -10.66
CA LEU A 314 -2.50 -20.34 -9.95
C LEU A 314 -1.54 -21.30 -10.68
N GLU A 315 -2.05 -22.32 -11.38
CA GLU A 315 -1.28 -23.29 -12.16
C GLU A 315 -0.70 -22.68 -13.44
N VAL A 316 -1.47 -21.82 -14.11
CA VAL A 316 -0.99 -21.01 -15.24
C VAL A 316 0.21 -20.14 -14.82
N TYR A 317 0.17 -19.55 -13.63
CA TYR A 317 1.29 -18.76 -13.12
C TYR A 317 2.56 -19.56 -12.88
N LEU A 318 2.42 -20.84 -12.54
CA LEU A 318 3.54 -21.74 -12.34
C LEU A 318 4.22 -22.16 -13.64
N GLY A 319 3.48 -22.14 -14.76
CA GLY A 319 3.97 -22.67 -16.03
C GLY A 319 3.93 -24.19 -16.11
N ASP A 320 3.30 -24.86 -15.14
CA ASP A 320 3.07 -26.30 -15.15
C ASP A 320 1.82 -26.69 -15.99
N TYR A 321 1.07 -25.69 -16.49
CA TYR A 321 -0.15 -25.90 -17.26
C TYR A 321 0.01 -25.39 -18.70
N VAL A 322 -0.04 -26.31 -19.67
CA VAL A 322 -0.32 -25.99 -21.08
C VAL A 322 -1.84 -25.92 -21.19
N PRO A 323 -2.45 -24.78 -21.55
CA PRO A 323 -3.90 -24.73 -21.73
C PRO A 323 -4.28 -25.74 -22.81
N LEU A 324 -5.15 -26.69 -22.47
CA LEU A 324 -5.86 -27.49 -23.45
C LEU A 324 -6.73 -26.53 -24.25
N LYS A 325 -6.14 -26.02 -25.34
CA LYS A 325 -6.87 -25.29 -26.37
C LYS A 325 -7.90 -26.29 -26.88
N ALA A 326 -9.16 -26.09 -26.54
CA ALA A 326 -10.29 -26.82 -27.09
C ALA A 326 -10.38 -26.49 -28.59
N ASN A 327 -9.44 -26.97 -29.38
CA ASN A 327 -9.61 -27.14 -30.80
C ASN A 327 -10.55 -28.33 -30.92
N SER A 328 -11.83 -28.02 -31.11
CA SER A 328 -12.80 -28.83 -31.86
C SER A 328 -12.56 -30.35 -31.79
N VAL A 329 -13.00 -30.97 -30.69
CA VAL A 329 -13.46 -32.36 -30.78
C VAL A 329 -14.77 -32.30 -31.58
N GLN A 330 -14.68 -32.28 -32.90
CA GLN A 330 -15.77 -32.71 -33.75
C GLN A 330 -15.99 -34.18 -33.41
N LEU A 331 -17.02 -34.43 -32.60
CA LEU A 331 -17.62 -35.74 -32.47
C LEU A 331 -18.11 -36.12 -33.87
N GLU A 332 -17.32 -36.90 -34.59
CA GLU A 332 -17.79 -37.57 -35.79
C GLU A 332 -18.86 -38.55 -35.33
N GLN A 333 -20.12 -38.18 -35.58
CA GLN A 333 -21.26 -39.04 -35.31
C GLN A 333 -21.10 -40.31 -36.15
N LEU A 334 -20.76 -41.42 -35.50
CA LEU A 334 -21.10 -42.75 -36.01
C LEU A 334 -22.61 -42.78 -36.21
N HIS A 335 -23.05 -42.76 -37.47
CA HIS A 335 -24.34 -43.32 -37.85
C HIS A 335 -24.09 -44.61 -38.62
N VAL A 336 -24.58 -45.70 -38.02
CA VAL A 336 -24.77 -47.02 -38.63
C VAL A 336 -25.88 -46.94 -39.66
#